data_AF-A0A9D2D0G7-F1
#
_entry.id   AF-A0A9D2D0G7-F1
#
_cell.length_a   1.000
_cell.length_b   1.000
_cell.length_c   1.000
_cell.angle_alpha   90.00
_cell.angle_beta   90.00
_cell.angle_gamma   90.00
#
_symmetry.space_group_name_H-M   'P 1'
#
loop_
_entity.id
_entity.type
_entity.pdbx_description
1 polymer ?
#
loop_
_entity_poly.entity_id
_entity_poly.type
_entity_poly.pdbx_seq_one_letter_code
_entity_poly.pdbx_strand_id
1 'polypeptide(L)'
;MAKYQKTHMITFRVTEDEYRELRNKAPGNLSSYCRHLILRDEDIKKTEREKDLKELTYQIRKIGVNINQVTARINSGLYYPQDAGRLLRQLEAVERILQTLQTVSP
;
A
#
# COMPACT_ATOMS: atom_id res chain seq x y z
N MET A 1 -25.11 8.34 -19.93
CA MET A 1 -23.77 8.94 -20.15
C MET A 1 -23.22 8.41 -21.46
N ALA A 2 -22.88 9.27 -22.41
CA ALA A 2 -22.41 8.82 -23.73
C ALA A 2 -21.10 8.05 -23.58
N LYS A 3 -21.05 6.80 -24.04
CA LYS A 3 -19.81 6.03 -24.14
C LYS A 3 -18.88 6.79 -25.11
N TYR A 4 -17.81 7.36 -24.61
CA TYR A 4 -16.76 7.95 -25.45
C TYR A 4 -16.30 6.91 -26.48
N GLN A 5 -16.45 7.22 -27.76
CA GLN A 5 -16.00 6.32 -28.83
C GLN A 5 -14.48 6.39 -28.95
N LYS A 6 -13.82 5.23 -29.03
CA LYS A 6 -12.38 5.12 -29.27
C LYS A 6 -12.13 5.32 -30.76
N THR A 7 -11.65 6.50 -31.15
CA THR A 7 -11.53 6.92 -32.56
C THR A 7 -10.13 6.75 -33.16
N HIS A 8 -9.10 6.58 -32.31
CA HIS A 8 -7.70 6.50 -32.75
C HIS A 8 -7.11 5.12 -32.45
N MET A 9 -6.32 4.59 -33.40
CA MET A 9 -5.61 3.31 -33.27
C MET A 9 -4.10 3.58 -33.18
N ILE A 10 -3.46 2.96 -32.19
CA ILE A 10 -2.00 2.99 -32.01
C ILE A 10 -1.48 1.59 -32.32
N THR A 11 -0.48 1.49 -33.21
CA THR A 11 0.18 0.24 -33.57
C THR A 11 1.69 0.35 -33.37
N PHE A 12 2.32 -0.74 -32.95
CA PHE A 12 3.78 -0.85 -32.81
C PHE A 12 4.20 -2.27 -33.21
N ARG A 13 5.44 -2.41 -33.66
CA ARG A 13 6.00 -3.71 -34.04
C ARG A 13 6.58 -4.39 -32.80
N VAL A 14 6.40 -5.71 -32.73
CA VAL A 14 6.95 -6.57 -31.68
C VAL A 14 7.60 -7.78 -32.33
N THR A 15 8.57 -8.35 -31.62
CA THR A 15 9.13 -9.67 -31.91
C THR A 15 8.14 -10.77 -31.56
N GLU A 16 8.39 -11.99 -32.04
CA GLU A 16 7.56 -13.15 -31.76
C GLU A 16 7.52 -13.49 -30.25
N ASP A 17 8.65 -13.35 -29.56
CA ASP A 17 8.73 -13.63 -28.13
C ASP A 17 7.94 -12.59 -27.30
N GLU A 18 8.06 -11.31 -27.64
CA GLU A 18 7.26 -10.24 -27.02
C GLU A 18 5.76 -10.43 -27.27
N TYR A 19 5.39 -10.88 -28.46
CA TYR A 19 3.99 -11.17 -28.78
C TYR A 19 3.42 -12.30 -27.92
N ARG A 20 4.17 -13.40 -27.74
CA ARG A 20 3.77 -14.50 -26.85
C ARG A 20 3.65 -14.04 -25.41
N GLU A 21 4.62 -13.26 -24.93
CA GLU A 21 4.61 -12.73 -23.57
C GLU A 21 3.39 -11.83 -23.33
N LEU A 22 3.09 -10.91 -24.26
CA LEU A 22 1.89 -10.07 -24.22
C LEU A 22 0.61 -10.90 -24.19
N ARG A 23 0.53 -11.96 -24.98
CA ARG A 23 -0.64 -12.85 -25.05
C ARG A 23 -0.84 -13.65 -23.77
N ASN A 24 0.24 -14.13 -23.17
CA ASN A 24 0.20 -14.86 -21.90
C ASN A 24 -0.21 -13.96 -20.75
N LYS A 25 0.29 -12.71 -20.71
CA LYS A 25 -0.05 -11.73 -19.67
C LYS A 25 -1.45 -11.15 -19.80
N ALA A 26 -2.06 -11.22 -20.99
CA ALA A 26 -3.40 -10.74 -21.28
C ALA A 26 -4.33 -11.89 -21.71
N PRO A 27 -4.77 -12.78 -20.80
CA PRO A 27 -5.75 -13.81 -21.10
C PRO A 27 -7.14 -13.16 -21.31
N GLY A 28 -7.33 -12.52 -22.47
CA GLY A 28 -8.52 -11.75 -22.80
C GLY A 28 -8.26 -10.64 -23.81
N ASN A 29 -8.82 -9.45 -23.56
CA ASN A 29 -8.71 -8.32 -24.49
C ASN A 29 -7.35 -7.60 -24.36
N LEU A 30 -6.45 -7.89 -25.29
CA LEU A 30 -5.11 -7.29 -25.34
C LEU A 30 -5.16 -5.76 -25.37
N SER A 31 -6.07 -5.15 -26.14
CA SER A 31 -6.20 -3.69 -26.17
C SER A 31 -6.62 -3.10 -24.82
N SER A 32 -7.38 -3.84 -24.01
CA SER A 32 -7.74 -3.42 -22.66
C SER A 32 -6.57 -3.53 -21.70
N TYR A 33 -5.81 -4.61 -21.81
CA TYR A 33 -4.59 -4.82 -21.05
C TYR A 33 -3.52 -3.77 -21.37
N CYS A 34 -3.22 -3.52 -22.64
CA CYS A 34 -2.24 -2.52 -23.05
C CYS A 34 -2.66 -1.10 -22.63
N ARG A 35 -3.95 -0.73 -22.80
CA ARG A 35 -4.44 0.57 -22.30
C ARG A 35 -4.31 0.68 -20.79
N HIS A 36 -4.58 -0.40 -20.06
CA HIS A 36 -4.43 -0.41 -18.61
C HIS A 36 -2.98 -0.27 -18.18
N LEU A 37 -2.04 -0.90 -18.88
CA LEU A 37 -0.61 -0.76 -18.58
C LEU A 37 -0.05 0.62 -18.93
N ILE A 38 -0.41 1.14 -20.10
CA ILE A 38 0.17 2.38 -20.65
C ILE A 38 -0.51 3.62 -20.06
N LEU A 39 -1.83 3.55 -19.79
CA LEU A 39 -2.65 4.68 -19.38
C LEU A 39 -3.12 4.61 -17.92
N ARG A 40 -2.86 3.52 -17.17
CA ARG A 40 -2.91 3.67 -15.71
C ARG A 40 -1.66 4.42 -15.30
N ASP A 41 -1.87 5.69 -14.99
CA ASP A 41 -0.87 6.52 -14.37
C ASP A 41 -0.15 5.77 -13.25
N GLU A 42 1.18 5.92 -13.24
CA GLU A 42 2.00 5.69 -12.05
C GLU A 42 1.40 6.36 -10.80
N ASP A 43 0.55 7.39 -10.97
CA ASP A 43 -0.21 8.06 -9.92
C ASP A 43 -1.15 7.15 -9.12
N ILE A 44 -1.73 6.07 -9.68
CA ILE A 44 -2.58 5.18 -8.87
C ILE A 44 -1.72 4.38 -7.89
N LYS A 45 -0.60 3.81 -8.35
CA LYS A 45 0.37 3.11 -7.48
C LYS A 45 1.04 4.06 -6.50
N LYS A 46 1.33 5.30 -6.92
CA LYS A 46 1.88 6.36 -6.07
C LYS A 46 0.87 6.79 -5.01
N THR A 47 -0.41 6.93 -5.36
CA THR A 47 -1.49 7.29 -4.42
C THR A 47 -1.75 6.19 -3.40
N GLU A 48 -1.74 4.91 -3.80
CA GLU A 48 -1.87 3.79 -2.86
C GLU A 48 -0.66 3.73 -1.92
N ARG A 49 0.57 3.82 -2.45
CA ARG A 49 1.79 3.88 -1.62
C ARG A 49 1.81 5.09 -0.68
N GLU A 50 1.35 6.26 -1.13
CA GLU A 50 1.23 7.46 -0.28
C GLU A 50 0.16 7.30 0.82
N LYS A 51 -0.94 6.59 0.55
CA LYS A 51 -1.95 6.26 1.56
C LYS A 51 -1.37 5.31 2.61
N ASP A 52 -0.66 4.27 2.18
CA ASP A 52 -0.01 3.31 3.07
C ASP A 52 1.03 3.99 3.96
N LEU A 53 1.85 4.89 3.39
CA LEU A 53 2.83 5.69 4.15
C LEU A 53 2.17 6.66 5.13
N LYS A 54 1.03 7.27 4.76
CA LYS A 54 0.26 8.13 5.68
C LYS A 54 -0.34 7.33 6.83
N GLU A 55 -0.88 6.16 6.56
CA GLU A 55 -1.43 5.28 7.59
C GLU A 55 -0.32 4.80 8.54
N LEU A 56 0.84 4.39 8.00
CA LEU A 56 2.01 4.04 8.80
C LEU A 56 2.43 5.20 9.72
N THR A 57 2.53 6.41 9.17
CA THR A 57 2.89 7.62 9.92
C THR A 57 1.86 7.93 11.02
N TYR A 58 0.58 7.73 10.74
CA TYR A 58 -0.49 7.89 11.72
C TYR A 58 -0.37 6.90 12.87
N GLN A 59 -0.12 5.61 12.58
CA GLN A 59 0.10 4.59 13.60
C GLN A 59 1.32 4.91 14.47
N ILE A 60 2.43 5.34 13.86
CA ILE A 60 3.64 5.79 14.59
C ILE A 60 3.33 6.94 15.56
N ARG A 61 2.57 7.95 15.12
CA ARG A 61 2.12 9.05 16.00
C ARG A 61 1.30 8.54 17.18
N LYS A 62 0.39 7.58 16.95
CA LYS A 62 -0.45 7.01 18.02
C LYS A 62 0.38 6.25 19.06
N ILE A 63 1.42 5.52 18.63
CA ILE A 63 2.38 4.89 19.54
C ILE A 63 3.08 5.94 20.39
N GLY A 64 3.61 7.01 19.77
CA GLY A 64 4.28 8.09 20.48
C GLY A 64 3.40 8.77 21.53
N VAL A 65 2.12 9.01 21.20
CA VAL A 65 1.14 9.55 22.16
C VAL A 65 0.90 8.59 23.33
N ASN A 66 0.78 7.29 23.08
CA ASN A 66 0.55 6.31 24.14
C ASN A 66 1.78 6.17 25.06
N ILE A 67 2.99 6.19 24.50
CA ILE A 67 4.24 6.19 25.28
C ILE A 67 4.27 7.42 26.18
N ASN A 68 4.03 8.62 25.64
CA ASN A 68 3.99 9.85 26.43
C ASN A 68 2.95 9.80 27.56
N GLN A 69 1.79 9.19 27.31
CA GLN A 69 0.76 9.01 28.34
C GLN A 69 1.18 8.04 29.44
N VAL A 70 1.95 6.98 29.12
CA VAL A 70 2.50 6.07 30.13
C VAL A 70 3.58 6.79 30.94
N THR A 71 4.50 7.48 30.28
CA THR A 71 5.55 8.27 30.94
C THR A 71 4.97 9.34 31.85
N ALA A 72 3.96 10.10 31.39
CA ALA A 72 3.29 11.11 32.19
C ALA A 72 2.61 10.51 33.45
N ARG A 73 2.01 9.32 33.33
CA ARG A 73 1.38 8.62 34.47
C ARG A 73 2.41 8.09 35.48
N ILE A 74 3.52 7.54 34.99
CA ILE A 74 4.66 7.14 35.84
C ILE A 74 5.21 8.36 36.56
N ASN A 75 5.44 9.46 35.84
CA ASN A 75 5.96 10.71 36.41
C ASN A 75 4.99 11.36 37.40
N SER A 76 3.68 11.12 37.28
CA SER A 76 2.68 11.56 38.26
C SER A 76 2.53 10.60 39.46
N GLY A 77 3.39 9.57 39.59
CA GLY A 77 3.35 8.61 40.69
C GLY A 77 2.22 7.58 40.61
N LEU A 78 1.51 7.49 39.48
CA LEU A 78 0.43 6.54 39.24
C LEU A 78 0.96 5.35 38.43
N TYR A 79 1.29 4.26 39.13
CA TYR A 79 1.75 3.02 38.51
C TYR A 79 0.61 1.99 38.42
N TYR A 80 0.20 1.65 37.19
CA TYR A 80 -0.70 0.52 36.96
C TYR A 80 0.10 -0.66 36.38
N PRO A 81 0.10 -1.84 37.03
CA PRO A 81 0.77 -3.05 36.51
C PRO A 81 0.33 -3.46 35.10
N GLN A 82 -0.85 -2.97 34.69
CA GLN A 82 -1.50 -3.24 33.41
C GLN A 82 -0.88 -2.44 32.25
N ASP A 83 -0.16 -1.36 32.53
CA ASP A 83 0.39 -0.47 31.50
C ASP A 83 1.50 -1.14 30.68
N ALA A 84 2.37 -1.94 31.33
CA ALA A 84 3.38 -2.73 30.64
C ALA A 84 2.76 -3.72 29.65
N GLY A 85 1.69 -4.42 30.07
CA GLY A 85 0.96 -5.35 29.20
C GLY A 85 0.22 -4.66 28.06
N ARG A 86 -0.28 -3.42 28.29
CA ARG A 86 -0.92 -2.62 27.25
C ARG A 86 0.09 -2.11 26.22
N LEU A 87 1.27 -1.68 26.65
CA LEU A 87 2.39 -1.29 25.79
C LEU A 87 2.87 -2.46 24.93
N LEU A 88 3.06 -3.63 25.54
CA LEU A 88 3.52 -4.83 24.83
C LEU A 88 2.56 -5.23 23.69
N ARG A 89 1.26 -5.25 23.96
CA ARG A 89 0.23 -5.53 22.93
C ARG A 89 0.23 -4.51 21.78
N GLN A 90 0.54 -3.25 22.08
CA GLN A 90 0.63 -2.22 21.04
C GLN A 90 1.88 -2.40 20.18
N LEU A 91 3.01 -2.80 20.79
CA LEU A 91 4.24 -3.13 20.05
C LEU A 91 4.04 -4.35 19.14
N GLU A 92 3.37 -5.41 19.62
CA GLU A 92 3.04 -6.58 18.80
C GLU A 92 2.12 -6.26 17.60
N ALA A 93 1.21 -5.28 17.76
CA ALA A 93 0.36 -4.84 16.67
C ALA A 93 1.17 -4.12 15.57
N VAL A 94 2.18 -3.35 15.97
CA VAL A 94 3.09 -2.64 15.07
C VAL A 94 4.01 -3.60 14.33
N GLU A 95 4.54 -4.60 15.04
CA GLU A 95 5.37 -5.65 14.46
C GLU A 95 4.62 -6.43 13.37
N ARG A 96 3.34 -6.76 13.60
CA ARG A 96 2.49 -7.40 12.59
C ARG A 96 2.30 -6.54 11.34
N ILE A 97 2.05 -5.24 11.51
CA ILE A 97 1.93 -4.30 10.38
C ILE A 97 3.23 -4.25 9.59
N LEU A 98 4.39 -4.19 10.26
CA LEU A 98 5.70 -4.20 9.61
C LEU A 98 5.94 -5.50 8.81
N GLN A 99 5.60 -6.66 9.38
CA GLN A 99 5.71 -7.94 8.69
C GLN A 99 4.83 -8.00 7.43
N THR A 100 3.60 -7.48 7.49
CA THR A 100 2.72 -7.43 6.32
C THR A 100 3.23 -6.50 5.21
N LEU A 101 4.06 -5.51 5.53
CA LEU A 101 4.68 -4.62 4.54
C LEU A 101 5.94 -5.24 3.92
N GLN A 102 6.64 -6.10 4.66
CA GLN A 102 7.83 -6.81 4.15
C GLN A 102 7.47 -7.95 3.19
N THR A 103 6.33 -8.61 3.36
CA THR A 103 5.88 -9.72 2.49
C THR A 103 5.29 -9.28 1.14
N VAL A 104 5.12 -7.98 0.92
CA VAL A 104 4.53 -7.40 -0.31
C VAL A 104 5.61 -6.79 -1.24
N SER A 105 6.90 -6.96 -0.92
CA SER A 105 7.96 -6.64 -1.88
C SER A 105 8.17 -7.82 -2.86
N PRO A 106 8.04 -7.61 -4.20
CA PRO A 106 8.42 -8.61 -5.19
C PRO A 106 9.94 -8.84 -5.25
#